data_AF-A0A395T483-F1
#
_entry.id   AF-A0A395T483-F1
#
_cell.length_a   1.000
_cell.length_b   1.000
_cell.length_c   1.000
_cell.angle_alpha   90.00
_cell.angle_beta   90.00
_cell.angle_gamma   90.00
#
_symmetry.space_group_name_H-M   'P 1'
#
loop_
_entity.id
_entity.type
_entity.pdbx_description
1 polymer ?
#
loop_
_entity_poly.entity_id
_entity_poly.type
_entity_poly.pdbx_seq_one_letter_code
_entity_poly.pdbx_strand_id
1 'polypeptide(L)'
;MAAAEQPQVENRPPPSRMRVALVVLFHSSCAIWSTILSKSALNGVEAPVTLLALQTTIQVLLLTVIGLATGWIKLYRPLNAWIALLPLTVARLIGILAKTYCLASVNASVYQIARGLLLPFTLFLSLLVLRPRPYYPPLSLVGCAMVMAGFGTGMLADYSQMLTSGKGVLLGVGSSFTTAVESVVVKRFLGKSQEGMWQMVWMSNCMAVLFYLPLFPLSGEMSTMSSLFTVESMDVARQFFSSACLTGVSAFLLTIATFMQIEVTSPTTHMIVTAARGVAQSSLAVVLLGELLTADRAGSMALILCGSALYGWARDRYQQAKKAAGSYQLLPREEEGRAEMMDNKEAKDIKS
;
A
#
# COMPACT_ATOMS: atom_id res chain seq x y z
N MET A 1 41.22 2.49 -21.49
CA MET A 1 41.22 1.31 -20.60
C MET A 1 41.04 1.79 -19.15
N ALA A 2 39.79 1.89 -18.72
CA ALA A 2 39.42 1.98 -17.31
C ALA A 2 38.12 1.18 -17.22
N ALA A 3 38.21 -0.02 -16.67
CA ALA A 3 37.12 -0.96 -16.59
C ALA A 3 36.03 -0.39 -15.68
N ALA A 4 34.81 -0.25 -16.21
CA ALA A 4 33.64 0.07 -15.42
C ALA A 4 33.31 -1.14 -14.54
N GLU A 5 33.59 -1.02 -13.26
CA GLU A 5 33.27 -2.01 -12.23
C GLU A 5 31.74 -2.19 -12.19
N GLN A 6 31.28 -3.36 -12.64
CA GLN A 6 29.88 -3.75 -12.53
C GLN A 6 29.53 -3.85 -11.03
N PRO A 7 28.35 -3.38 -10.59
CA PRO A 7 27.95 -3.56 -9.20
C PRO A 7 27.83 -5.06 -8.92
N GLN A 8 28.73 -5.58 -8.10
CA GLN A 8 28.67 -6.96 -7.64
C GLN A 8 27.32 -7.20 -6.99
N VAL A 9 26.59 -8.18 -7.51
CA VAL A 9 25.41 -8.74 -6.84
C VAL A 9 25.93 -9.45 -5.59
N GLU A 10 25.94 -8.73 -4.47
CA GLU A 10 26.32 -9.26 -3.16
C GLU A 10 25.46 -10.49 -2.87
N ASN A 11 26.08 -11.68 -2.95
CA ASN A 11 25.46 -12.96 -2.60
C ASN A 11 25.24 -13.01 -1.08
N ARG A 12 24.23 -12.28 -0.60
CA ARG A 12 23.80 -12.38 0.80
C ARG A 12 23.22 -13.78 1.03
N PRO A 13 23.63 -14.49 2.08
CA PRO A 13 23.05 -15.80 2.40
C PRO A 13 21.52 -15.66 2.56
N PRO A 14 20.73 -16.66 2.15
CA PRO A 14 19.28 -16.60 2.27
C PRO A 14 18.92 -16.34 3.74
N PRO A 15 18.04 -15.36 4.03
CA PRO A 15 17.70 -14.99 5.39
C PRO A 15 17.17 -16.22 6.14
N SER A 16 17.63 -16.40 7.39
CA SER A 16 17.19 -17.53 8.21
C SER A 16 15.66 -17.50 8.34
N ARG A 17 15.01 -18.68 8.32
CA ARG A 17 13.54 -18.78 8.42
C ARG A 17 13.00 -18.06 9.65
N MET A 18 13.76 -18.06 10.75
CA MET A 18 13.45 -17.33 11.98
C MET A 18 13.49 -15.81 11.78
N ARG A 19 14.48 -15.27 11.07
CA ARG A 19 14.55 -13.84 10.73
C ARG A 19 13.35 -13.42 9.88
N VAL A 20 12.98 -14.22 8.88
CA VAL A 20 11.80 -13.95 8.05
C VAL A 20 10.53 -13.94 8.89
N ALA A 21 10.35 -14.95 9.76
CA ALA A 21 9.19 -15.03 10.64
C ALA A 21 9.08 -13.83 11.59
N LEU A 22 10.19 -13.44 12.24
CA LEU A 22 10.21 -12.31 13.17
C LEU A 22 9.88 -10.98 12.48
N VAL A 23 10.45 -10.73 11.30
CA VAL A 23 10.17 -9.50 10.52
C VAL A 23 8.71 -9.45 10.09
N VAL A 24 8.16 -10.58 9.64
CA VAL A 24 6.75 -10.72 9.26
C VAL A 24 5.81 -10.46 10.43
N LEU A 25 6.11 -11.04 11.60
CA LEU A 25 5.33 -10.83 12.82
C LEU A 25 5.41 -9.37 13.27
N PHE A 26 6.61 -8.79 13.30
CA PHE A 26 6.81 -7.39 13.64
C PHE A 26 6.00 -6.45 12.74
N HIS A 27 6.04 -6.66 11.41
CA HIS A 27 5.22 -5.88 10.48
C HIS A 27 3.73 -6.06 10.73
N SER A 28 3.27 -7.30 10.91
CA SER A 28 1.85 -7.60 11.13
C SER A 28 1.35 -6.94 12.41
N SER A 29 2.11 -7.01 13.50
CA SER A 29 1.79 -6.35 14.78
C SER A 29 1.72 -4.84 14.63
N CYS A 30 2.72 -4.20 14.01
CA CYS A 30 2.72 -2.74 13.79
C CYS A 30 1.52 -2.28 12.96
N ALA A 31 1.16 -3.05 11.93
CA ALA A 31 0.06 -2.72 11.04
C ALA A 31 -1.31 -2.87 11.72
N ILE A 32 -1.51 -3.94 12.50
CA ILE A 32 -2.73 -4.16 13.28
C ILE A 32 -2.87 -3.07 14.34
N TRP A 33 -1.78 -2.78 15.06
CA TRP A 33 -1.72 -1.71 16.07
C TRP A 33 -2.08 -0.34 15.48
N SER A 34 -1.45 0.04 14.37
CA SER A 34 -1.75 1.30 13.67
C SER A 34 -3.21 1.38 13.24
N THR A 35 -3.81 0.29 12.78
CA THR A 35 -5.23 0.26 12.37
C THR A 35 -6.15 0.46 13.57
N ILE A 36 -5.90 -0.25 14.68
CA ILE A 36 -6.73 -0.15 15.89
C ILE A 36 -6.67 1.25 16.46
N LEU A 37 -5.47 1.84 16.57
CA LEU A 37 -5.32 3.21 17.04
C LEU A 37 -6.04 4.21 16.14
N SER A 38 -5.95 4.03 14.83
CA SER A 38 -6.65 4.90 13.87
C SER A 38 -8.17 4.79 14.04
N LYS A 39 -8.69 3.56 14.18
CA LYS A 39 -10.12 3.34 14.39
C LYS A 39 -10.60 3.86 15.75
N SER A 40 -9.82 3.63 16.81
CA SER A 40 -10.11 4.15 18.15
C SER A 40 -10.12 5.67 18.20
N ALA A 41 -9.19 6.34 17.51
CA ALA A 41 -9.17 7.79 17.39
C ALA A 41 -10.43 8.33 16.66
N LEU A 42 -10.85 7.66 15.59
CA LEU A 42 -12.00 8.06 14.78
C LEU A 42 -13.35 7.78 15.45
N ASN A 43 -13.45 6.76 16.30
CA ASN A 43 -14.67 6.49 17.06
C ASN A 43 -14.98 7.59 18.08
N GLY A 44 -13.97 8.31 18.57
CA GLY A 44 -14.17 9.42 19.51
C GLY A 44 -14.43 10.75 18.80
N VAL A 45 -13.74 11.00 17.69
CA VAL A 45 -13.84 12.24 16.90
C VAL A 45 -13.85 11.89 15.43
N GLU A 46 -14.93 12.24 14.73
CA GLU A 46 -15.07 12.07 13.28
C GLU A 46 -14.24 13.11 12.51
N ALA A 47 -12.91 13.05 12.64
CA ALA A 47 -11.95 13.94 11.98
C ALA A 47 -10.83 13.17 11.26
N PRO A 48 -11.16 12.39 10.20
CA PRO A 48 -10.20 11.57 9.46
C PRO A 48 -9.08 12.35 8.77
N VAL A 49 -9.37 13.51 8.18
CA VAL A 49 -8.34 14.33 7.51
C VAL A 49 -7.39 14.91 8.55
N THR A 50 -7.91 15.39 9.68
CA THR A 50 -7.10 15.93 10.77
C THR A 50 -6.23 14.86 11.41
N LEU A 51 -6.77 13.66 11.66
CA LEU A 51 -6.01 12.53 12.18
C LEU A 51 -4.85 12.16 11.22
N LEU A 52 -5.14 12.06 9.92
CA LEU A 52 -4.13 11.76 8.91
C LEU A 52 -3.07 12.86 8.79
N ALA A 53 -3.45 14.13 8.91
CA ALA A 53 -2.53 15.26 8.90
C ALA A 53 -1.55 15.20 10.08
N LEU A 54 -2.06 14.99 11.30
CA LEU A 54 -1.25 14.88 12.51
C LEU A 54 -0.34 13.65 12.46
N GLN A 55 -0.90 12.49 12.10
CA GLN A 55 -0.15 11.24 11.96
C GLN A 55 1.01 11.39 10.96
N THR A 56 0.73 11.95 9.78
CA THR A 56 1.74 12.12 8.72
C THR A 56 2.78 13.16 9.14
N THR A 57 2.38 14.23 9.84
CA THR A 57 3.30 15.24 10.37
C THR A 57 4.30 14.60 11.34
N ILE A 58 3.82 13.81 12.29
CA ILE A 58 4.68 13.13 13.27
C ILE A 58 5.59 12.11 12.59
N GLN A 59 5.07 11.36 11.62
CA GLN A 59 5.88 10.45 10.81
C GLN A 59 6.99 11.19 10.04
N VAL A 60 6.71 12.37 9.47
CA VAL A 60 7.72 13.20 8.80
C VAL A 60 8.76 13.71 9.78
N LEU A 61 8.37 14.17 10.97
CA LEU A 61 9.30 14.62 12.00
C LEU A 61 10.25 13.50 12.42
N LEU A 62 9.72 12.31 12.71
CA LEU A 62 10.51 11.13 13.07
C LEU A 62 11.44 10.69 11.93
N LEU A 63 10.93 10.63 10.69
CA LEU A 63 11.75 10.33 9.51
C LEU A 63 12.87 11.36 9.33
N THR A 64 12.59 12.64 9.55
CA THR A 64 13.59 13.70 9.39
C THR A 64 14.67 13.59 10.45
N VAL A 65 14.31 13.47 11.73
CA VAL A 65 15.27 13.35 12.84
C VAL A 65 16.16 12.12 12.66
N ILE A 66 15.56 10.96 12.42
CA ILE A 66 16.31 9.70 12.29
C ILE A 66 17.06 9.65 10.96
N GLY A 67 16.45 10.08 9.87
CA GLY A 67 17.07 10.08 8.54
C GLY A 67 18.23 11.05 8.40
N LEU A 68 18.26 12.14 9.18
CA LEU A 68 19.44 13.00 9.30
C LEU A 68 20.54 12.34 10.13
N ALA A 69 20.18 11.70 11.24
CA ALA A 69 21.14 10.98 12.07
C ALA A 69 21.79 9.78 11.35
N THR A 70 21.06 9.09 10.47
CA THR A 70 21.55 7.93 9.71
C THR A 70 22.08 8.27 8.31
N GLY A 71 21.91 9.52 7.85
CA GLY A 71 22.27 9.94 6.49
C GLY A 71 21.38 9.38 5.38
N TRP A 72 20.24 8.76 5.70
CA TRP A 72 19.29 8.22 4.73
C TRP A 72 18.55 9.29 3.94
N ILE A 73 18.47 10.51 4.47
CA ILE A 73 17.68 11.60 3.91
C ILE A 73 18.55 12.84 3.69
N LYS A 74 18.40 13.45 2.52
CA LYS A 74 18.97 14.75 2.17
C LYS A 74 17.87 15.79 2.18
N LEU A 75 17.99 16.79 3.05
CA LEU A 75 17.01 17.89 3.17
C LEU A 75 16.88 18.71 1.89
N TYR A 76 18.00 18.99 1.23
CA TYR A 76 18.01 19.81 0.02
C TYR A 76 17.90 18.95 -1.24
N ARG A 77 16.82 19.17 -2.01
CA ARG A 77 16.60 18.55 -3.31
C ARG A 77 16.08 19.57 -4.32
N PRO A 78 16.46 19.46 -5.60
CA PRO A 78 15.99 20.37 -6.64
C PRO A 78 14.47 20.26 -6.80
N LEU A 79 13.81 21.37 -7.14
CA LEU A 79 12.35 21.42 -7.34
C LEU A 79 11.85 20.37 -8.35
N ASN A 80 12.65 20.06 -9.37
CA ASN A 80 12.34 19.03 -10.36
C ASN A 80 12.09 17.65 -9.72
N ALA A 81 12.80 17.29 -8.65
CA ALA A 81 12.60 16.02 -7.96
C ALA A 81 11.25 15.98 -7.23
N TRP A 82 10.83 17.09 -6.63
CA TRP A 82 9.53 17.21 -5.98
C TRP A 82 8.39 17.15 -6.99
N ILE A 83 8.51 17.86 -8.11
CA ILE A 83 7.52 17.84 -9.20
C ILE A 83 7.38 16.44 -9.79
N ALA A 84 8.50 15.73 -9.97
CA ALA A 84 8.49 14.35 -10.47
C ALA A 84 7.74 13.38 -9.54
N LEU A 85 7.76 13.61 -8.22
CA LEU A 85 7.06 12.78 -7.22
C LEU A 85 5.62 13.21 -6.95
N LEU A 86 5.16 14.31 -7.56
CA LEU A 86 3.82 14.84 -7.34
C LEU A 86 2.72 13.83 -7.73
N PRO A 87 2.74 13.18 -8.91
CA PRO A 87 1.69 12.23 -9.29
C PRO A 87 1.64 11.02 -8.35
N LEU A 88 2.81 10.58 -7.87
CA LEU A 88 2.92 9.52 -6.87
C LEU A 88 2.25 9.93 -5.56
N THR A 89 2.56 11.13 -5.07
CA THR A 89 2.00 11.65 -3.82
C THR A 89 0.49 11.80 -3.89
N VAL A 90 -0.03 12.39 -4.98
CA VAL A 90 -1.48 12.56 -5.18
C VAL A 90 -2.19 11.20 -5.20
N ALA A 91 -1.67 10.22 -5.93
CA ALA A 91 -2.25 8.87 -5.96
C ALA A 91 -2.26 8.21 -4.56
N ARG A 92 -1.17 8.37 -3.79
CA ARG A 92 -1.08 7.88 -2.41
C ARG A 92 -2.07 8.57 -1.48
N LEU A 93 -2.19 9.90 -1.58
CA LEU A 93 -3.10 10.69 -0.78
C LEU A 93 -4.56 10.27 -1.01
N ILE A 94 -4.99 10.18 -2.28
CA ILE A 94 -6.33 9.72 -2.64
C ILE A 94 -6.58 8.30 -2.11
N GLY A 95 -5.60 7.40 -2.28
CA GLY A 95 -5.69 6.02 -1.79
C GLY A 95 -5.83 5.93 -0.27
N ILE A 96 -5.05 6.72 0.49
CA ILE A 96 -5.14 6.76 1.96
C ILE A 96 -6.47 7.35 2.42
N LEU A 97 -6.92 8.47 1.83
CA LEU A 97 -8.20 9.08 2.18
C LEU A 97 -9.35 8.11 1.95
N ALA A 98 -9.44 7.50 0.76
CA ALA A 98 -10.50 6.54 0.44
C ALA A 98 -10.51 5.33 1.38
N LYS A 99 -9.32 4.81 1.75
CA LYS A 99 -9.19 3.74 2.77
C LYS A 99 -9.72 4.18 4.13
N THR A 100 -9.32 5.36 4.60
CA THR A 100 -9.68 5.87 5.92
C THR A 100 -11.18 6.14 6.02
N TYR A 101 -11.75 6.82 5.02
CA TYR A 101 -13.20 7.04 4.97
C TYR A 101 -13.98 5.72 4.89
N CYS A 102 -13.52 4.76 4.08
CA CYS A 102 -14.15 3.44 4.03
C CYS A 102 -14.06 2.72 5.39
N LEU A 103 -12.90 2.74 6.04
CA LEU A 103 -12.71 2.09 7.35
C LEU A 103 -13.56 2.75 8.44
N ALA A 104 -13.80 4.06 8.36
CA ALA A 104 -14.68 4.78 9.27
C ALA A 104 -16.16 4.45 9.03
N SER A 105 -16.58 4.26 7.78
CA SER A 105 -17.99 4.06 7.43
C SER A 105 -18.46 2.61 7.41
N VAL A 106 -17.57 1.60 7.49
CA VAL A 106 -17.96 0.19 7.44
C VAL A 106 -17.33 -0.66 8.55
N ASN A 107 -18.00 -1.77 8.86
CA ASN A 107 -17.46 -2.81 9.75
C ASN A 107 -16.14 -3.36 9.20
N ALA A 108 -15.23 -3.79 10.09
CA ALA A 108 -13.92 -4.30 9.71
C ALA A 108 -14.02 -5.56 8.84
N SER A 109 -15.02 -6.41 9.07
CA SER A 109 -15.27 -7.62 8.27
C SER A 109 -15.63 -7.30 6.81
N VAL A 110 -16.54 -6.34 6.60
CA VAL A 110 -16.93 -5.82 5.28
C VAL A 110 -15.74 -5.16 4.59
N TYR A 111 -14.99 -4.35 5.34
CA TYR A 111 -13.78 -3.71 4.84
C TYR A 111 -12.76 -4.73 4.34
N GLN A 112 -12.59 -5.84 5.07
CA GLN A 112 -11.67 -6.91 4.68
C GLN A 112 -12.12 -7.65 3.42
N ILE A 113 -13.43 -7.93 3.28
CA ILE A 113 -13.99 -8.52 2.06
C ILE A 113 -13.80 -7.57 0.87
N ALA A 114 -14.13 -6.29 1.05
CA ALA A 114 -13.97 -5.27 0.01
C ALA A 114 -12.51 -5.10 -0.43
N ARG A 115 -11.56 -5.16 0.52
CA ARG A 115 -10.11 -5.11 0.24
C ARG A 115 -9.64 -6.29 -0.64
N GLY A 116 -10.37 -7.41 -0.66
CA GLY A 116 -10.09 -8.52 -1.55
C GLY A 116 -10.03 -8.11 -3.02
N LEU A 117 -10.88 -7.17 -3.46
CA LEU A 117 -10.91 -6.66 -4.83
C LEU A 117 -9.65 -5.90 -5.26
N LEU A 118 -8.77 -5.52 -4.32
CA LEU A 118 -7.50 -4.89 -4.63
C LEU A 118 -6.68 -5.71 -5.61
N LEU A 119 -6.62 -7.03 -5.43
CA LEU A 119 -5.87 -7.92 -6.31
C LEU A 119 -6.42 -7.85 -7.74
N PRO A 120 -7.69 -8.18 -8.02
CA PRO A 120 -8.28 -8.04 -9.36
C PRO A 120 -8.05 -6.67 -10.01
N PHE A 121 -8.30 -5.57 -9.28
CA PHE A 121 -8.09 -4.23 -9.83
C PHE A 121 -6.63 -3.95 -10.15
N THR A 122 -5.69 -4.39 -9.31
CA THR A 122 -4.25 -4.22 -9.61
C THR A 122 -3.81 -5.01 -10.83
N LEU A 123 -4.32 -6.23 -11.06
CA LEU A 123 -4.02 -6.99 -12.27
C LEU A 123 -4.56 -6.27 -13.50
N PHE A 124 -5.83 -5.88 -13.46
CA PHE A 124 -6.49 -5.19 -14.56
C PHE A 124 -5.77 -3.88 -14.91
N LEU A 125 -5.51 -3.03 -13.93
CA LEU A 125 -4.85 -1.75 -14.14
C LEU A 125 -3.37 -1.92 -14.55
N SER A 126 -2.69 -2.96 -14.07
CA SER A 126 -1.33 -3.27 -14.51
C SER A 126 -1.27 -3.63 -16.00
N LEU A 127 -2.30 -4.30 -16.56
CA LEU A 127 -2.35 -4.60 -18.00
C LEU A 127 -2.55 -3.35 -18.86
N LEU A 128 -3.30 -2.38 -18.34
CA LEU A 128 -3.60 -1.13 -19.03
C LEU A 128 -2.44 -0.13 -18.95
N VAL A 129 -1.82 0.01 -17.77
CA VAL A 129 -0.90 1.11 -17.45
C VAL A 129 0.57 0.72 -17.56
N LEU A 130 0.95 -0.51 -17.22
CA LEU A 130 2.36 -0.92 -17.28
C LEU A 130 2.75 -1.39 -18.68
N ARG A 131 3.83 -0.81 -19.21
CA ARG A 131 4.55 -1.31 -20.38
C ARG A 131 5.97 -1.72 -19.96
N PRO A 132 6.49 -2.90 -20.37
CA PRO A 132 5.82 -3.96 -21.14
C PRO A 132 4.68 -4.64 -20.36
N ARG A 133 3.68 -5.17 -21.09
CA ARG A 133 2.49 -5.78 -20.48
C ARG A 133 2.91 -6.99 -19.64
N PRO A 134 2.53 -7.07 -18.35
CA PRO A 134 2.84 -8.23 -17.53
C PRO A 134 2.06 -9.45 -18.03
N TYR A 135 2.76 -10.56 -18.26
CA TYR A 135 2.13 -11.85 -18.52
C TYR A 135 1.65 -12.47 -17.20
N TYR A 136 0.41 -12.92 -17.17
CA TYR A 136 -0.16 -13.66 -16.04
C TYR A 136 -0.42 -15.11 -16.43
N PRO A 137 0.14 -16.09 -15.70
CA PRO A 137 -0.14 -17.50 -15.97
C PRO A 137 -1.63 -17.81 -15.70
N PRO A 138 -2.21 -18.80 -16.40
CA PRO A 138 -3.64 -19.13 -16.27
C PRO A 138 -4.04 -19.46 -14.82
N LEU A 139 -3.14 -20.07 -14.06
CA LEU A 139 -3.36 -20.38 -12.65
C LEU A 139 -3.49 -19.13 -11.77
N SER A 140 -2.82 -18.03 -12.12
CA SER A 140 -2.99 -16.74 -11.45
C SER A 140 -4.37 -16.12 -11.73
N LEU A 141 -4.93 -16.37 -12.91
CA LEU A 141 -6.29 -15.94 -13.26
C LEU A 141 -7.35 -16.73 -12.51
N VAL A 142 -7.13 -18.03 -12.27
CA VAL A 142 -7.99 -18.84 -11.38
C VAL A 142 -8.00 -18.26 -9.96
N GLY A 143 -6.82 -17.91 -9.41
CA GLY A 143 -6.74 -17.24 -8.11
C GLY A 143 -7.50 -15.90 -8.08
N CYS A 144 -7.41 -15.11 -9.16
CA CYS A 144 -8.18 -13.88 -9.31
C CYS A 144 -9.70 -14.13 -9.37
N ALA A 145 -10.14 -15.16 -10.09
CA ALA A 145 -11.54 -15.54 -10.17
C ALA A 145 -12.08 -16.01 -8.80
N MET A 146 -11.29 -16.75 -8.03
CA MET A 146 -11.64 -17.13 -6.65
C MET A 146 -11.80 -15.90 -5.75
N VAL A 147 -10.91 -14.91 -5.86
CA VAL A 147 -11.03 -13.66 -5.09
C VAL A 147 -12.31 -12.91 -5.46
N MET A 148 -12.63 -12.81 -6.75
CA MET A 148 -13.89 -12.20 -7.22
C MET A 148 -15.12 -12.96 -6.73
N ALA A 149 -15.08 -14.30 -6.74
CA ALA A 149 -16.14 -15.14 -6.20
C ALA A 149 -16.33 -14.92 -4.70
N GLY A 150 -15.24 -14.88 -3.92
CA GLY A 150 -15.30 -14.60 -2.47
C GLY A 150 -15.82 -13.22 -2.13
N PHE A 151 -15.48 -12.20 -2.91
CA PHE A 151 -16.12 -10.88 -2.79
C PHE A 151 -17.62 -10.97 -3.09
N GLY A 152 -18.01 -11.62 -4.18
CA GLY A 152 -19.41 -11.76 -4.59
C GLY A 152 -20.25 -12.50 -3.54
N THR A 153 -19.80 -13.65 -3.07
CA THR A 153 -20.50 -14.43 -2.03
C THR A 153 -20.60 -13.67 -0.72
N GLY A 154 -19.54 -12.97 -0.33
CA GLY A 154 -19.51 -12.19 0.91
C GLY A 154 -20.45 -11.01 0.86
N MET A 155 -20.49 -10.30 -0.27
CA MET A 155 -21.38 -9.16 -0.43
C MET A 155 -22.84 -9.55 -0.57
N LEU A 156 -23.15 -10.65 -1.25
CA LEU A 156 -24.51 -11.16 -1.39
C LEU A 156 -25.09 -11.62 -0.05
N ALA A 157 -24.30 -12.33 0.76
CA ALA A 157 -24.71 -12.75 2.10
C ALA A 157 -24.94 -11.55 3.04
N ASP A 158 -24.08 -10.54 2.97
CA ASP A 158 -24.23 -9.34 3.78
C ASP A 158 -25.43 -8.47 3.37
N TYR A 159 -25.74 -8.43 2.08
CA TYR A 159 -26.89 -7.71 1.55
C TYR A 159 -28.21 -8.39 1.94
N SER A 160 -28.27 -9.73 1.88
CA SER A 160 -29.46 -10.49 2.28
C SER A 160 -29.75 -10.38 3.78
N GLN A 161 -28.72 -10.22 4.61
CA GLN A 161 -28.84 -10.02 6.05
C GLN A 161 -29.02 -8.53 6.46
N MET A 162 -29.10 -7.60 5.50
CA MET A 162 -29.16 -6.14 5.73
C MET A 162 -28.04 -5.59 6.64
N LEU A 163 -26.90 -6.29 6.74
CA LEU A 163 -25.80 -5.92 7.61
C LEU A 163 -24.91 -4.81 7.02
N THR A 164 -25.05 -4.55 5.71
CA THR A 164 -24.23 -3.60 4.97
C THR A 164 -25.09 -2.71 4.08
N SER A 165 -24.93 -1.39 4.22
CA SER A 165 -25.58 -0.41 3.34
C SER A 165 -24.92 -0.38 1.96
N GLY A 166 -25.71 -0.17 0.89
CA GLY A 166 -25.19 0.00 -0.48
C GLY A 166 -24.10 1.08 -0.58
N LYS A 167 -24.17 2.13 0.25
CA LYS A 167 -23.12 3.15 0.36
C LYS A 167 -21.78 2.57 0.83
N GLY A 168 -21.80 1.67 1.81
CA GLY A 168 -20.61 1.00 2.31
C GLY A 168 -19.96 0.08 1.28
N VAL A 169 -20.77 -0.58 0.45
CA VAL A 169 -20.28 -1.40 -0.67
C VAL A 169 -19.55 -0.54 -1.70
N LEU A 170 -20.17 0.57 -2.12
CA LEU A 170 -19.59 1.49 -3.08
C LEU A 170 -18.28 2.12 -2.55
N LEU A 171 -18.26 2.51 -1.27
CA LEU A 171 -17.04 3.01 -0.62
C LEU A 171 -15.94 1.93 -0.56
N GLY A 172 -16.29 0.68 -0.27
CA GLY A 172 -15.36 -0.45 -0.27
C GLY A 172 -14.75 -0.73 -1.64
N VAL A 173 -15.59 -0.80 -2.68
CA VAL A 173 -15.14 -1.00 -4.06
C VAL A 173 -14.27 0.17 -4.52
N GLY A 174 -14.71 1.40 -4.27
CA GLY A 174 -13.98 2.63 -4.62
C GLY A 174 -12.61 2.69 -3.93
N SER A 175 -12.57 2.41 -2.63
CA SER A 175 -11.32 2.35 -1.84
C SER A 175 -10.34 1.31 -2.38
N SER A 176 -10.82 0.11 -2.72
CA SER A 176 -9.98 -0.93 -3.34
C SER A 176 -9.45 -0.51 -4.71
N PHE A 177 -10.26 0.18 -5.50
CA PHE A 177 -9.84 0.70 -6.81
C PHE A 177 -8.78 1.81 -6.68
N THR A 178 -8.99 2.81 -5.82
CA THR A 178 -8.00 3.89 -5.61
C THR A 178 -6.69 3.33 -5.04
N THR A 179 -6.77 2.32 -4.17
CA THR A 179 -5.59 1.60 -3.66
C THR A 179 -4.86 0.84 -4.76
N ALA A 180 -5.58 0.29 -5.74
CA ALA A 180 -4.98 -0.37 -6.89
C ALA A 180 -4.24 0.64 -7.78
N VAL A 181 -4.85 1.80 -8.02
CA VAL A 181 -4.23 2.94 -8.73
C VAL A 181 -2.95 3.37 -8.03
N GLU A 182 -3.01 3.63 -6.72
CA GLU A 182 -1.85 3.95 -5.90
C GLU A 182 -0.74 2.91 -6.08
N SER A 183 -1.06 1.62 -5.93
CA SER A 183 -0.08 0.54 -6.02
C SER A 183 0.59 0.44 -7.39
N VAL A 184 -0.16 0.68 -8.46
CA VAL A 184 0.33 0.68 -9.85
C VAL A 184 1.20 1.90 -10.13
N VAL A 185 0.79 3.08 -9.65
CA VAL A 185 1.57 4.31 -9.75
C VAL A 185 2.90 4.17 -9.01
N VAL A 186 2.88 3.70 -7.75
CA VAL A 186 4.10 3.41 -6.97
C VAL A 186 5.05 2.51 -7.74
N LYS A 187 4.57 1.39 -8.31
CA LYS A 187 5.41 0.48 -9.10
C LYS A 187 6.05 1.16 -10.31
N ARG A 188 5.30 2.02 -11.00
CA ARG A 188 5.80 2.76 -12.17
C ARG A 188 6.88 3.77 -11.79
N PHE A 189 6.74 4.42 -10.63
CA PHE A 189 7.71 5.41 -10.15
C PHE A 189 8.94 4.78 -9.51
N LEU A 190 8.81 3.66 -8.79
CA LEU A 190 9.95 2.93 -8.21
C LEU A 190 10.96 2.46 -9.28
N GLY A 191 10.50 2.13 -10.49
CA GLY A 191 11.38 1.74 -11.59
C GLY A 191 12.06 2.91 -12.33
N LYS A 192 11.65 4.16 -12.07
CA LYS A 192 12.13 5.37 -12.78
C LYS A 192 12.77 6.41 -11.87
N SER A 193 12.54 6.32 -10.57
CA SER A 193 13.09 7.27 -9.59
C SER A 193 14.58 7.03 -9.41
N GLN A 194 15.36 8.09 -9.60
CA GLN A 194 16.78 8.15 -9.23
C GLN A 194 16.99 8.30 -7.72
N GLU A 195 15.93 8.69 -6.99
CA GLU A 195 15.97 8.89 -5.55
C GLU A 195 15.81 7.56 -4.80
N GLY A 196 16.59 7.41 -3.71
CA GLY A 196 16.48 6.27 -2.81
C GLY A 196 15.08 6.15 -2.20
N MET A 197 14.68 4.91 -1.88
CA MET A 197 13.34 4.60 -1.39
C MET A 197 12.94 5.39 -0.12
N TRP A 198 13.87 5.56 0.82
CA TRP A 198 13.68 6.36 2.05
C TRP A 198 13.44 7.84 1.74
N GLN A 199 14.21 8.40 0.82
CA GLN A 199 14.04 9.77 0.35
C GLN A 199 12.67 9.94 -0.33
N MET A 200 12.24 8.98 -1.14
CA MET A 200 10.94 9.02 -1.82
C MET A 200 9.78 8.99 -0.82
N VAL A 201 9.86 8.13 0.22
CA VAL A 201 8.84 8.09 1.28
C VAL A 201 8.82 9.38 2.09
N TRP A 202 9.98 9.93 2.45
CA TRP A 202 10.05 11.20 3.15
C TRP A 202 9.49 12.37 2.32
N MET A 203 9.90 12.51 1.05
CA MET A 203 9.40 13.58 0.16
C MET A 203 7.89 13.46 -0.06
N SER A 204 7.38 12.25 -0.33
CA SER A 204 5.93 12.05 -0.52
C SER A 204 5.14 12.34 0.74
N ASN A 205 5.63 11.99 1.93
CA ASN A 205 4.97 12.32 3.19
C ASN A 205 5.02 13.84 3.48
N CYS A 206 6.13 14.52 3.18
CA CYS A 206 6.22 15.99 3.30
C CYS A 206 5.20 16.68 2.40
N MET A 207 5.10 16.24 1.14
CA MET A 207 4.10 16.76 0.19
C MET A 207 2.67 16.44 0.65
N ALA A 208 2.44 15.26 1.23
CA ALA A 208 1.13 14.90 1.77
C ALA A 208 0.71 15.84 2.93
N VAL A 209 1.62 16.19 3.85
CA VAL A 209 1.35 17.20 4.89
C VAL A 209 0.90 18.52 4.26
N LEU A 210 1.58 18.98 3.20
CA LEU A 210 1.18 20.20 2.49
C LEU A 210 -0.18 20.08 1.82
N PHE A 211 -0.56 18.90 1.32
CA PHE A 211 -1.89 18.67 0.74
C PHE A 211 -2.99 18.54 1.78
N TYR A 212 -2.69 18.11 3.01
CA TYR A 212 -3.68 18.09 4.08
C TYR A 212 -4.09 19.50 4.53
N LEU A 213 -3.21 20.50 4.42
CA LEU A 213 -3.52 21.88 4.78
C LEU A 213 -4.72 22.47 4.02
N PRO A 214 -4.79 22.43 2.67
CA PRO A 214 -5.99 22.87 1.94
C PRO A 214 -7.16 21.88 2.05
N LEU A 215 -6.90 20.59 2.32
CA LEU A 215 -7.98 19.62 2.53
C LEU A 215 -8.70 19.78 3.87
N PHE A 216 -8.04 20.33 4.89
CA PHE A 216 -8.61 20.56 6.21
C PHE A 216 -9.86 21.46 6.21
N PRO A 217 -9.88 22.65 5.57
CA PRO A 217 -11.10 23.43 5.44
C PRO A 217 -12.13 22.78 4.50
N LEU A 218 -11.67 22.05 3.47
CA LEU A 218 -12.55 21.40 2.48
C LEU A 218 -13.26 20.16 3.03
N SER A 219 -12.70 19.50 4.05
CA SER A 219 -13.30 18.31 4.66
C SER A 219 -14.51 18.64 5.53
N GLY A 220 -14.71 19.90 5.89
CA GLY A 220 -15.77 20.31 6.82
C GLY A 220 -15.49 19.95 8.28
N GLU A 221 -14.30 19.45 8.60
CA GLU A 221 -13.92 19.05 9.97
C GLU A 221 -13.63 20.26 10.90
N MET A 222 -13.64 21.47 10.36
CA MET A 222 -13.31 22.68 11.11
C MET A 222 -14.27 22.95 12.27
N SER A 223 -15.56 22.66 12.11
CA SER A 223 -16.55 22.77 13.18
C SER A 223 -16.29 21.74 14.28
N THR A 224 -16.02 20.49 13.90
CA THR A 224 -15.66 19.39 14.83
C THR A 224 -14.38 19.69 15.59
N MET A 225 -13.42 20.37 14.97
CA MET A 225 -12.19 20.78 15.66
C MET A 225 -12.42 21.95 16.60
N SER A 226 -13.21 22.93 16.20
CA SER A 226 -13.53 24.06 17.07
C SER A 226 -14.28 23.62 18.34
N SER A 227 -15.15 22.59 18.24
CA SER A 227 -15.87 22.07 19.40
C SER A 227 -14.97 21.29 20.36
N LEU A 228 -13.87 20.69 19.91
CA LEU A 228 -12.88 20.04 20.77
C LEU A 228 -12.01 21.01 21.58
N PHE A 229 -11.91 22.28 21.18
CA PHE A 229 -11.18 23.29 21.95
C PHE A 229 -12.03 23.98 23.02
N THR A 230 -13.27 23.52 23.23
CA THR A 230 -14.11 24.01 24.33
C THR A 230 -13.73 23.33 25.65
N VAL A 231 -13.99 24.01 26.78
CA VAL A 231 -13.54 23.53 28.10
C VAL A 231 -14.17 22.18 28.47
N GLU A 232 -15.41 21.92 28.03
CA GLU A 232 -16.13 20.66 28.30
C GLU A 232 -15.59 19.44 27.54
N SER A 233 -14.85 19.64 26.45
CA SER A 233 -14.34 18.57 25.58
C SER A 233 -12.83 18.35 25.66
N MET A 234 -12.16 18.99 26.63
CA MET A 234 -10.71 18.96 26.80
C MET A 234 -10.13 17.54 26.94
N ASP A 235 -10.84 16.64 27.64
CA ASP A 235 -10.39 15.25 27.81
C ASP A 235 -10.50 14.44 26.51
N VAL A 236 -11.57 14.66 25.74
CA VAL A 236 -11.76 14.06 24.41
C VAL A 236 -10.69 14.57 23.44
N ALA A 237 -10.39 15.86 23.48
CA ALA A 237 -9.33 16.48 22.69
C ALA A 237 -7.96 15.86 23.03
N ARG A 238 -7.62 15.77 24.33
CA ARG A 238 -6.38 15.13 24.79
C ARG A 238 -6.27 13.69 24.32
N GLN A 239 -7.35 12.92 24.43
CA GLN A 239 -7.38 11.54 23.96
C GLN A 239 -7.17 11.47 22.44
N PHE A 240 -7.80 12.35 21.66
CA PHE A 240 -7.64 12.41 20.22
C PHE A 240 -6.19 12.76 19.82
N PHE A 241 -5.62 13.83 20.38
CA PHE A 241 -4.23 14.22 20.08
C PHE A 241 -3.20 13.19 20.54
N SER A 242 -3.41 12.56 21.70
CA SER A 242 -2.56 11.47 22.17
C SER A 242 -2.64 10.26 21.24
N SER A 243 -3.85 9.90 20.80
CA SER A 243 -4.06 8.82 19.84
C SER A 243 -3.44 9.14 18.48
N ALA A 244 -3.58 10.38 18.00
CA ALA A 244 -2.97 10.87 16.76
C ALA A 244 -1.43 10.85 16.83
N CYS A 245 -0.86 11.13 18.01
CA CYS A 245 0.57 11.00 18.24
C CYS A 245 1.03 9.56 18.14
N LEU A 246 0.30 8.66 18.82
CA LEU A 246 0.62 7.25 18.83
C LEU A 246 0.42 6.58 17.46
N THR A 247 -0.59 7.00 16.68
CA THR A 247 -0.74 6.57 15.28
C THR A 247 0.42 7.07 14.42
N GLY A 248 0.90 8.31 14.62
CA GLY A 248 2.08 8.86 13.95
C GLY A 248 3.34 8.02 14.17
N VAL A 249 3.64 7.71 15.43
CA VAL A 249 4.76 6.82 15.81
C VAL A 249 4.58 5.44 15.18
N SER A 250 3.37 4.90 15.23
CA SER A 250 3.04 3.59 14.65
C SER A 250 3.20 3.57 13.14
N ALA A 251 2.85 4.66 12.44
CA ALA A 251 3.02 4.80 10.99
C ALA A 251 4.49 4.84 10.58
N PHE A 252 5.33 5.48 11.40
CA PHE A 252 6.78 5.45 11.24
C PHE A 252 7.35 4.03 11.42
N LEU A 253 7.00 3.34 12.52
CA LEU A 253 7.42 1.96 12.76
C LEU A 253 6.93 1.01 11.65
N LEU A 254 5.69 1.19 11.20
CA LEU A 254 5.11 0.44 10.11
C LEU A 254 5.89 0.61 8.81
N THR A 255 6.35 1.83 8.53
CA THR A 255 7.20 2.12 7.36
C THR A 255 8.50 1.33 7.41
N ILE A 256 9.20 1.36 8.56
CA ILE A 256 10.42 0.55 8.77
C ILE A 256 10.11 -0.94 8.60
N ALA A 257 9.06 -1.43 9.25
CA ALA A 257 8.69 -2.84 9.23
C ALA A 257 8.35 -3.33 7.81
N THR A 258 7.65 -2.51 7.02
CA THR A 258 7.34 -2.81 5.62
C THR A 258 8.61 -2.92 4.78
N PHE A 259 9.60 -2.05 4.99
CA PHE A 259 10.87 -2.17 4.27
C PHE A 259 11.65 -3.42 4.64
N MET A 260 11.77 -3.70 5.94
CA MET A 260 12.39 -4.94 6.41
C MET A 260 11.70 -6.16 5.81
N GLN A 261 10.36 -6.15 5.75
CA GLN A 261 9.58 -7.25 5.20
C GLN A 261 9.82 -7.40 3.70
N ILE A 262 9.77 -6.32 2.92
CA ILE A 262 10.00 -6.37 1.46
C ILE A 262 11.41 -6.91 1.16
N GLU A 263 12.41 -6.57 1.97
CA GLU A 263 13.79 -7.02 1.77
C GLU A 263 13.96 -8.52 2.03
N VAL A 264 13.26 -9.09 3.03
CA VAL A 264 13.47 -10.49 3.44
C VAL A 264 12.43 -11.47 2.93
N THR A 265 11.31 -11.00 2.35
CA THR A 265 10.21 -11.88 1.91
C THR A 265 10.13 -12.01 0.39
N SER A 266 9.71 -13.20 -0.06
CA SER A 266 9.31 -13.38 -1.45
C SER A 266 7.95 -12.71 -1.71
N PRO A 267 7.63 -12.38 -2.97
CA PRO A 267 6.31 -11.86 -3.33
C PRO A 267 5.16 -12.76 -2.85
N THR A 268 5.33 -14.09 -2.90
CA THR A 268 4.34 -15.06 -2.40
C THR A 268 4.16 -14.96 -0.90
N THR A 269 5.26 -14.94 -0.14
CA THR A 269 5.22 -14.83 1.32
C THR A 269 4.58 -13.51 1.75
N HIS A 270 4.94 -12.40 1.09
CA HIS A 270 4.33 -11.09 1.35
C HIS A 270 2.81 -11.13 1.13
N MET A 271 2.33 -11.77 0.05
CA MET A 271 0.89 -11.90 -0.23
C MET A 271 0.17 -12.72 0.83
N ILE A 272 0.70 -13.89 1.21
CA ILE A 272 0.08 -14.75 2.23
C ILE A 272 0.04 -14.03 3.59
N VAL A 273 1.14 -13.40 3.99
CA VAL A 273 1.21 -12.65 5.25
C VAL A 273 0.23 -11.48 5.26
N THR A 274 0.14 -10.73 4.16
CA THR A 274 -0.82 -9.61 4.04
C THR A 274 -2.26 -10.10 4.18
N ALA A 275 -2.55 -11.27 3.62
CA ALA A 275 -3.85 -11.90 3.67
C ALA A 275 -4.17 -12.37 5.10
N ALA A 276 -3.26 -13.10 5.74
CA ALA A 276 -3.37 -13.57 7.13
C ALA A 276 -3.52 -12.40 8.12
N ARG A 277 -2.75 -11.32 7.92
CA ARG A 277 -2.88 -10.08 8.68
C ARG A 277 -4.28 -9.48 8.60
N GLY A 278 -4.88 -9.49 7.41
CA GLY A 278 -6.25 -8.99 7.21
C GLY A 278 -7.29 -9.78 7.98
N VAL A 279 -7.13 -11.10 8.07
CA VAL A 279 -8.00 -11.98 8.88
C VAL A 279 -7.82 -11.70 10.36
N ALA A 280 -6.57 -11.65 10.82
CA ALA A 280 -6.26 -11.31 12.21
C ALA A 280 -6.83 -9.94 12.59
N GLN A 281 -6.75 -8.95 11.69
CA GLN A 281 -7.34 -7.64 11.87
C GLN A 281 -8.87 -7.71 12.01
N SER A 282 -9.57 -8.49 11.18
CA SER A 282 -11.02 -8.72 11.31
C SER A 282 -11.37 -9.45 12.61
N SER A 283 -10.66 -10.52 12.95
CA SER A 283 -10.89 -11.28 14.19
C SER A 283 -10.70 -10.40 15.42
N LEU A 284 -9.68 -9.54 15.42
CA LEU A 284 -9.42 -8.65 16.53
C LEU A 284 -10.46 -7.52 16.63
N ALA A 285 -10.99 -7.04 15.50
CA ALA A 285 -12.10 -6.10 15.50
C ALA A 285 -13.39 -6.71 16.09
N VAL A 286 -13.65 -8.00 15.83
CA VAL A 286 -14.78 -8.72 16.44
C VAL A 286 -14.66 -8.76 17.96
N VAL A 287 -13.46 -9.09 18.47
CA VAL A 287 -13.22 -9.20 19.92
C VAL A 287 -13.20 -7.84 20.61
N LEU A 288 -12.51 -6.85 20.03
CA LEU A 288 -12.31 -5.54 20.68
C LEU A 288 -13.46 -4.55 20.45
N LEU A 289 -14.17 -4.64 19.33
CA LEU A 289 -15.23 -3.70 18.95
C LEU A 289 -16.62 -4.33 18.98
N GLY A 290 -16.72 -5.63 19.32
CA GLY A 290 -17.99 -6.35 19.39
C GLY A 290 -18.68 -6.54 18.03
N GLU A 291 -17.93 -6.48 16.92
CA GLU A 291 -18.50 -6.61 15.58
C GLU A 291 -18.98 -8.06 15.30
N LEU A 292 -20.09 -8.19 14.58
CA LEU A 292 -20.64 -9.51 14.19
C LEU A 292 -19.81 -10.16 13.07
N LEU A 293 -19.27 -11.34 13.32
CA LEU A 293 -18.66 -12.20 12.30
C LEU A 293 -19.57 -13.39 11.99
N THR A 294 -20.21 -13.35 10.83
CA THR A 294 -21.05 -14.45 10.34
C THR A 294 -20.20 -15.52 9.66
N ALA A 295 -20.71 -16.75 9.61
CA ALA A 295 -20.04 -17.87 8.94
C ALA A 295 -19.81 -17.56 7.44
N ASP A 296 -20.75 -16.86 6.80
CA ASP A 296 -20.64 -16.45 5.40
C ASP A 296 -19.50 -15.44 5.16
N ARG A 297 -19.31 -14.49 6.09
CA ARG A 297 -18.16 -13.56 6.08
C ARG A 297 -16.85 -14.31 6.25
N ALA A 298 -16.79 -15.27 7.17
CA ALA A 298 -15.60 -16.09 7.38
C ALA A 298 -15.26 -16.95 6.16
N GLY A 299 -16.25 -17.59 5.55
CA GLY A 299 -16.09 -18.37 4.32
C GLY A 299 -15.62 -17.52 3.14
N SER A 300 -16.18 -16.32 2.99
CA SER A 300 -15.79 -15.36 1.95
C SER A 300 -14.37 -14.84 2.13
N MET A 301 -13.97 -14.52 3.38
CA MET A 301 -12.58 -14.20 3.69
C MET A 301 -11.66 -15.36 3.35
N ALA A 302 -11.98 -16.59 3.76
CA ALA A 302 -11.18 -17.77 3.45
C ALA A 302 -11.01 -17.98 1.94
N LEU A 303 -12.06 -17.77 1.14
CA LEU A 303 -11.99 -17.88 -0.31
C LEU A 303 -11.07 -16.81 -0.93
N ILE A 304 -11.15 -15.56 -0.45
CA ILE A 304 -10.26 -14.46 -0.86
C ILE A 304 -8.79 -14.76 -0.48
N LEU A 305 -8.55 -15.32 0.71
CA LEU A 305 -7.21 -15.73 1.14
C LEU A 305 -6.63 -16.80 0.22
N CYS A 306 -7.39 -17.87 0.00
CA CYS A 306 -6.98 -18.98 -0.85
C CYS A 306 -6.69 -18.52 -2.28
N GLY A 307 -7.56 -17.68 -2.86
CA GLY A 307 -7.35 -17.10 -4.17
C GLY A 307 -6.10 -16.21 -4.25
N SER A 308 -5.86 -15.38 -3.23
CA SER A 308 -4.68 -14.51 -3.14
C SER A 308 -3.38 -15.31 -3.00
N ALA A 309 -3.39 -16.37 -2.20
CA ALA A 309 -2.27 -17.28 -2.02
C ALA A 309 -1.97 -18.06 -3.30
N LEU A 310 -2.99 -18.61 -3.96
CA LEU A 310 -2.87 -19.30 -5.24
C LEU A 310 -2.28 -18.38 -6.31
N TYR A 311 -2.79 -17.15 -6.40
CA TYR A 311 -2.24 -16.13 -7.31
C TYR A 311 -0.75 -15.87 -7.05
N GLY A 312 -0.37 -15.65 -5.78
CA GLY A 312 1.01 -15.40 -5.39
C GLY A 312 1.93 -16.57 -5.77
N TRP A 313 1.53 -17.78 -5.42
CA TRP A 313 2.27 -19.01 -5.72
C TRP A 313 2.46 -19.24 -7.23
N ALA A 314 1.39 -19.11 -8.00
CA ALA A 314 1.44 -19.27 -9.45
C ALA A 314 2.36 -18.22 -10.11
N ARG A 315 2.30 -16.97 -9.66
CA ARG A 315 3.13 -15.88 -10.17
C ARG A 315 4.61 -16.09 -9.86
N ASP A 316 4.92 -16.50 -8.63
CA ASP A 316 6.30 -16.76 -8.20
C ASP A 316 6.92 -17.95 -8.93
N ARG A 317 6.18 -19.06 -9.06
CA ARG A 317 6.61 -20.23 -9.84
C ARG A 317 6.90 -19.86 -11.30
N TYR A 318 6.07 -19.01 -11.91
CA TYR A 318 6.31 -18.49 -13.26
C TYR A 318 7.58 -17.63 -13.35
N GLN A 319 7.83 -16.75 -12.37
CA GLN A 319 9.06 -15.94 -12.33
C GLN A 319 10.31 -16.79 -12.14
N GLN A 320 10.23 -17.85 -11.32
CA GLN A 320 11.34 -18.79 -11.13
C GLN A 320 11.64 -19.59 -12.41
N ALA A 321 10.60 -20.10 -13.09
CA ALA A 321 10.76 -20.77 -14.37
C ALA A 321 11.35 -19.84 -15.44
N LYS A 322 10.91 -18.57 -15.50
CA LYS A 322 11.48 -17.57 -16.42
C LYS A 322 12.95 -17.28 -16.13
N LYS A 323 13.34 -17.17 -14.85
CA LYS A 323 14.74 -16.99 -14.45
C LYS A 323 15.60 -18.20 -14.81
N ALA A 324 15.09 -19.42 -14.59
CA ALA A 324 15.79 -20.66 -14.94
C ALA A 324 15.95 -20.83 -16.47
N ALA A 325 14.95 -20.42 -17.26
CA ALA A 325 15.01 -20.43 -18.72
C ALA A 325 15.90 -19.30 -19.30
N GLY A 326 16.07 -18.19 -18.58
CA GLY A 326 16.86 -17.02 -19.00
C GLY A 326 18.38 -17.15 -18.85
N SER A 327 18.90 -18.23 -18.26
CA SER A 327 20.35 -18.46 -18.10
C SER A 327 21.09 -18.91 -19.38
N TYR A 328 20.41 -18.97 -20.54
CA TYR A 328 21.03 -19.34 -21.84
C TYR A 328 21.01 -18.25 -22.92
N GLN A 329 20.67 -16.99 -22.60
CA GLN A 329 20.76 -15.89 -23.57
C GLN A 329 21.32 -14.63 -22.93
N LEU A 330 22.64 -14.60 -22.76
CA LEU A 330 23.41 -13.36 -22.73
C LEU A 330 23.69 -12.96 -24.19
N LEU A 331 22.76 -12.23 -24.81
CA LEU A 331 23.14 -11.38 -25.94
C LEU A 331 23.64 -10.05 -25.37
N PRO A 332 24.83 -9.57 -25.75
CA PRO A 332 25.40 -8.35 -25.22
C PRO A 332 24.48 -7.15 -25.49
N ARG A 333 24.21 -6.38 -24.44
CA ARG A 333 23.40 -5.15 -24.40
C ARG A 333 23.95 -4.00 -25.28
N GLU A 334 24.93 -4.26 -26.14
CA GLU A 334 25.52 -3.27 -27.05
C GLU A 334 24.83 -3.23 -28.43
N GLU A 335 24.06 -4.26 -28.82
CA GLU A 335 23.36 -4.27 -30.12
C GLU A 335 21.95 -3.68 -30.08
N GLU A 336 21.21 -3.78 -28.97
CA GLU A 336 19.88 -3.15 -28.84
C GLU A 336 19.95 -1.62 -28.90
N GLY A 337 20.99 -1.01 -28.31
CA GLY A 337 21.20 0.44 -28.40
C GLY A 337 21.65 0.93 -29.79
N ARG A 338 22.23 0.05 -30.61
CA ARG A 338 22.64 0.38 -31.99
C ARG A 338 21.48 0.22 -32.98
N ALA A 339 20.59 -0.75 -32.74
CA ALA A 339 19.36 -0.95 -33.53
C ALA A 339 18.33 0.18 -33.31
N GLU A 340 18.12 0.63 -32.05
CA GLU A 340 17.21 1.75 -31.76
C GLU A 340 17.73 3.11 -32.30
N MET A 341 19.05 3.29 -32.42
CA MET A 341 19.62 4.50 -33.02
C MET A 341 19.56 4.54 -34.55
N MET A 342 19.52 3.39 -35.23
CA MET A 342 19.35 3.35 -36.70
C MET A 342 17.89 3.58 -37.10
N ASP A 343 16.93 2.97 -36.40
CA ASP A 343 15.49 3.13 -36.65
C ASP A 343 15.02 4.59 -36.45
N ASN A 344 15.59 5.28 -35.46
CA ASN A 344 15.26 6.68 -35.17
C ASN A 344 15.97 7.70 -36.11
N LYS A 345 16.98 7.25 -36.89
CA LYS A 345 17.63 8.06 -37.94
C LYS A 345 16.85 7.95 -39.25
N GLU A 346 16.45 6.74 -39.66
CA GLU A 346 15.64 6.54 -40.87
C GLU A 346 14.26 7.21 -40.75
N ALA A 347 13.63 7.19 -39.57
CA ALA A 347 12.36 7.89 -39.34
C ALA A 347 12.46 9.43 -39.41
N LYS A 348 13.67 9.99 -39.29
CA LYS A 348 13.92 11.44 -39.35
C LYS A 348 14.26 11.92 -40.77
N ASP A 349 14.96 11.10 -41.55
CA ASP A 349 15.31 11.43 -42.94
C ASP A 349 14.12 11.28 -43.90
N ILE A 350 13.08 10.51 -43.56
CA ILE A 350 11.84 10.39 -44.35
C ILE A 350 10.87 11.59 -44.11
N LYS A 351 11.17 12.46 -43.15
CA LYS A 351 10.34 13.64 -42.79
C LYS A 351 11.02 15.00 -43.04
N SER A 352 12.18 15.01 -43.70
CA SER A 352 12.81 16.21 -44.27
C SER A 352 12.55 16.31 -45.77
#